data_AF-A0A0D2MV75-F1
#
_entry.id   AF-A0A0D2MV75-F1
#
_cell.length_a   1.000
_cell.length_b   1.000
_cell.length_c   1.000
_cell.angle_alpha   90.00
_cell.angle_beta   90.00
_cell.angle_gamma   90.00
#
_symmetry.space_group_name_H-M   'P 1'
#
loop_
_entity.id
_entity.type
_entity.pdbx_description
1 polymer ?
#
loop_
_entity_poly.entity_id
_entity_poly.type
_entity_poly.pdbx_seq_one_letter_code
_entity_poly.pdbx_strand_id
1 'polypeptide(L)'
;NIWKILWSLHHIMHVDHRRRFTFGLTIANRNTRIWFCCRQIVLVSQVFDFSKDAPKLVHLIASLAFASPTQLGYDPTMTLRWRLNSWQYDIQLTSQNPDGTQCIQTYKTTRVICDSANNIRGRATRVYE
;
A
#
# COMPACT_ATOMS: atom_id res chain seq x y z
N ASN A 1 6.76 11.31 -17.35
CA ASN A 1 5.51 10.96 -16.62
C ASN A 1 5.65 9.58 -15.94
N ILE A 2 6.03 8.53 -16.67
CA ILE A 2 6.17 7.15 -16.16
C ILE A 2 7.15 7.01 -14.96
N TRP A 3 8.38 7.51 -15.07
CA TRP A 3 9.35 7.40 -13.97
C TRP A 3 8.89 8.07 -12.68
N LYS A 4 8.21 9.22 -12.81
CA LYS A 4 7.65 9.95 -11.65
C LYS A 4 6.60 9.11 -10.95
N ILE A 5 5.64 8.54 -11.67
CA ILE A 5 4.58 7.74 -11.05
C ILE A 5 5.14 6.45 -10.44
N LEU A 6 6.07 5.76 -11.10
CA LEU A 6 6.70 4.56 -10.54
C LEU A 6 7.45 4.87 -9.25
N TRP A 7 8.20 5.97 -9.22
CA TRP A 7 8.89 6.42 -8.01
C TRP A 7 7.90 6.78 -6.91
N SER A 8 6.82 7.51 -7.21
CA SER A 8 5.79 7.86 -6.22
C SER A 8 5.10 6.63 -5.63
N LEU A 9 4.74 5.64 -6.46
CA LEU A 9 4.10 4.40 -6.00
C LEU A 9 5.05 3.58 -5.13
N HIS A 10 6.31 3.47 -5.53
CA HIS A 10 7.37 2.87 -4.72
C HIS A 10 7.55 3.60 -3.38
N HIS A 11 7.68 4.93 -3.43
CA HIS A 11 7.94 5.76 -2.25
C HIS A 11 6.83 5.64 -1.21
N ILE A 12 5.56 5.63 -1.63
CA ILE A 12 4.42 5.42 -0.72
C ILE A 12 4.52 4.05 -0.01
N MET A 13 4.83 2.99 -0.74
CA MET A 13 4.98 1.65 -0.15
C MET A 13 6.25 1.51 0.71
N HIS A 14 7.26 2.35 0.44
CA HIS A 14 8.49 2.37 1.20
C HIS A 14 8.30 3.11 2.54
N VAL A 15 7.68 4.29 2.51
CA VAL A 15 7.48 5.15 3.70
C VAL A 15 6.40 4.61 4.64
N ASP A 16 5.24 4.16 4.12
CA ASP A 16 4.20 3.56 4.96
C ASP A 16 4.30 2.04 4.92
N HIS A 17 4.78 1.45 6.02
CA HIS A 17 5.05 0.02 6.10
C HIS A 17 3.79 -0.85 6.01
N ARG A 18 2.60 -0.25 6.17
CA ARG A 18 1.31 -0.96 6.11
C ARG A 18 0.81 -1.15 4.69
N ARG A 19 1.45 -0.55 3.69
CA ARG A 19 1.01 -0.61 2.29
C ARG A 19 1.46 -1.92 1.62
N ARG A 20 0.50 -2.80 1.36
CA ARG A 20 0.66 -4.04 0.58
C ARG A 20 0.63 -3.77 -0.94
N PHE A 21 -0.14 -2.76 -1.34
CA PHE A 21 -0.25 -2.26 -2.71
C PHE A 21 -0.71 -0.80 -2.72
N THR A 22 -0.63 -0.16 -3.89
CA THR A 22 -1.06 1.21 -4.10
C THR A 22 -1.59 1.43 -5.53
N PHE A 23 -2.40 2.46 -5.71
CA PHE A 23 -2.95 2.90 -6.99
C PHE A 23 -2.34 4.23 -7.41
N GLY A 24 -2.24 4.44 -8.71
CA GLY A 24 -1.80 5.70 -9.31
C GLY A 24 -2.66 6.08 -10.50
N LEU A 25 -2.65 7.37 -10.82
CA LEU A 25 -3.35 7.93 -11.98
C LEU A 25 -2.38 8.85 -12.71
N THR A 26 -2.28 8.68 -14.03
CA THR A 26 -1.55 9.63 -14.88
C THR A 26 -2.48 10.17 -15.95
N ILE A 27 -2.54 11.49 -16.05
CA ILE A 27 -3.27 12.20 -17.11
C ILE A 27 -2.22 12.98 -17.91
N ALA A 28 -2.17 12.76 -19.22
CA ALA A 28 -1.32 13.48 -20.14
C ALA A 28 -2.16 13.98 -21.31
N ASN A 29 -2.40 15.29 -21.36
CA ASN A 29 -3.43 15.90 -22.21
C ASN A 29 -4.79 15.25 -21.93
N ARG A 30 -5.31 14.41 -22.84
CA ARG A 30 -6.57 13.64 -22.67
C ARG A 30 -6.36 12.18 -22.31
N ASN A 31 -5.14 11.69 -22.41
CA ASN A 31 -4.81 10.29 -22.22
C ASN A 31 -4.64 9.97 -20.74
N THR A 32 -5.55 9.15 -20.23
CA THR A 32 -5.56 8.71 -18.84
C THR A 32 -5.14 7.25 -18.74
N ARG A 33 -4.30 6.93 -17.75
CA ARG A 33 -3.93 5.57 -17.37
C ARG A 33 -4.02 5.38 -15.87
N ILE A 34 -4.51 4.21 -15.48
CA ILE A 34 -4.60 3.76 -14.09
C ILE A 34 -3.43 2.81 -13.85
N TRP A 35 -2.77 2.99 -12.71
CA TRP A 35 -1.64 2.19 -12.28
C TRP A 35 -2.04 1.43 -11.02
N PHE A 36 -1.68 0.16 -10.97
CA PHE A 36 -1.72 -0.64 -9.76
C PHE A 36 -0.31 -1.19 -9.51
N CYS A 37 0.17 -1.07 -8.28
CA CYS A 37 1.50 -1.53 -7.91
C CYS A 37 1.41 -2.30 -6.59
N CYS A 38 1.91 -3.53 -6.60
CA CYS A 38 2.26 -4.27 -5.38
C CYS A 38 3.73 -4.71 -5.46
N ARG A 39 4.25 -5.31 -4.40
CA ARG A 39 5.66 -5.76 -4.36
C ARG A 39 5.98 -6.91 -5.34
N GLN A 40 4.96 -7.51 -5.96
CA GLN A 40 5.12 -8.55 -6.98
C GLN A 40 5.01 -8.00 -8.42
N ILE A 41 4.01 -7.14 -8.68
CA ILE A 41 3.66 -6.73 -10.05
C ILE A 41 3.27 -5.26 -10.13
N VAL A 42 3.53 -4.67 -11.29
CA VAL A 42 2.99 -3.37 -11.71
C VAL A 42 2.06 -3.61 -12.89
N LEU A 43 0.80 -3.22 -12.74
CA LEU A 43 -0.22 -3.28 -13.79
C LEU A 43 -0.59 -1.87 -14.23
N VAL A 44 -0.82 -1.72 -15.53
CA VAL A 44 -1.21 -0.43 -16.13
C VAL A 44 -2.41 -0.68 -17.03
N SER A 45 -3.44 0.14 -16.90
CA SER A 45 -4.61 0.06 -17.77
C SER A 45 -4.26 0.41 -19.21
N GLN A 46 -5.12 -0.03 -20.13
CA GLN A 46 -5.18 0.60 -21.45
C GLN A 46 -5.49 2.09 -21.30
N VAL A 47 -5.00 2.88 -22.26
CA VAL A 47 -5.25 4.31 -22.28
C VAL A 47 -6.71 4.58 -22.59
N PHE A 48 -7.32 5.55 -21.92
CA PHE A 48 -8.65 6.04 -22.26
C PHE A 48 -8.67 7.57 -22.29
N ASP A 49 -9.55 8.14 -23.12
CA ASP A 49 -9.77 9.58 -23.20
C ASP A 49 -10.79 10.00 -22.14
N PHE A 50 -10.35 10.69 -21.08
CA PHE A 50 -11.27 11.07 -20.01
C PHE A 50 -12.34 12.08 -20.46
N SER A 51 -12.12 12.82 -21.56
CA SER A 51 -13.11 13.77 -22.06
C SER A 51 -14.26 13.08 -22.77
N LYS A 52 -14.02 11.90 -23.35
CA LYS A 52 -15.04 11.05 -23.98
C LYS A 52 -15.68 10.08 -22.99
N ASP A 53 -14.86 9.54 -22.09
CA ASP A 53 -15.25 8.54 -21.09
C ASP A 53 -15.24 9.10 -19.66
N ALA A 54 -15.75 10.31 -19.46
CA ALA A 54 -15.78 10.95 -18.14
C ALA A 54 -16.38 10.06 -17.02
N PRO A 55 -17.45 9.27 -17.27
CA PRO A 55 -17.98 8.36 -16.26
C PRO A 55 -16.96 7.35 -15.71
N LYS A 56 -16.00 6.88 -16.52
CA LYS A 56 -14.95 5.94 -16.05
C LYS A 56 -14.03 6.60 -15.02
N LEU A 57 -13.64 7.84 -15.28
CA LEU A 57 -12.78 8.59 -14.36
C LEU A 57 -13.52 8.93 -13.06
N VAL A 58 -14.76 9.39 -13.16
CA VAL A 58 -15.61 9.67 -11.98
C VAL A 58 -15.80 8.40 -11.15
N HIS A 59 -16.11 7.28 -11.79
CA HIS A 59 -16.29 6.00 -11.11
C HIS A 59 -15.00 5.54 -10.42
N LEU A 60 -13.84 5.69 -11.05
CA LEU A 60 -12.55 5.40 -10.43
C LEU A 60 -12.31 6.26 -9.19
N ILE A 61 -12.46 7.58 -9.30
CA ILE A 61 -12.23 8.51 -8.19
C ILE A 61 -13.19 8.20 -7.04
N ALA A 62 -14.47 7.98 -7.33
CA ALA A 62 -15.46 7.58 -6.33
C ALA A 62 -15.08 6.24 -5.68
N SER A 63 -14.69 5.24 -6.47
CA SER A 63 -14.27 3.94 -5.94
C SER A 63 -13.08 4.07 -5.00
N LEU A 64 -12.09 4.91 -5.33
CA LEU A 64 -10.95 5.17 -4.46
C LEU A 64 -11.32 6.00 -3.22
N ALA A 65 -12.24 6.95 -3.33
CA ALA A 65 -12.67 7.80 -2.23
C ALA A 65 -13.50 7.03 -1.17
N PHE A 66 -14.31 6.07 -1.61
CA PHE A 66 -15.19 5.27 -0.74
C PHE A 66 -14.62 3.88 -0.41
N ALA A 67 -13.46 3.51 -0.96
CA ALA A 67 -12.81 2.23 -0.64
C ALA A 67 -12.40 2.17 0.83
N SER A 68 -12.55 1.00 1.43
CA SER A 68 -12.02 0.75 2.77
C SER A 68 -10.49 0.80 2.76
N PRO A 69 -9.84 1.04 3.92
CA PRO A 69 -8.38 1.01 4.00
C PRO A 69 -7.79 -0.30 3.44
N THR A 70 -8.42 -1.44 3.69
CA THR A 70 -7.99 -2.74 3.17
C THR A 70 -8.04 -2.79 1.64
N GLN A 71 -9.13 -2.27 1.04
CA GLN A 71 -9.27 -2.17 -0.41
C GLN A 71 -8.29 -1.18 -1.05
N LEU A 72 -7.85 -0.16 -0.29
CA LEU A 72 -6.78 0.75 -0.69
C LEU A 72 -5.36 0.18 -0.49
N GLY A 73 -5.25 -1.04 0.03
CA GLY A 73 -3.99 -1.75 0.18
C GLY A 73 -3.31 -1.58 1.52
N TYR A 74 -4.00 -1.06 2.54
CA TYR A 74 -3.51 -1.14 3.91
C TYR A 74 -3.65 -2.56 4.46
N ASP A 75 -2.67 -2.98 5.26
CA ASP A 75 -2.71 -4.22 6.02
C ASP A 75 -3.64 -4.06 7.24
N PRO A 76 -4.73 -4.86 7.37
CA PRO A 76 -5.62 -4.76 8.52
C PRO A 76 -4.97 -5.19 9.84
N THR A 77 -3.86 -5.94 9.79
CA THR A 77 -3.15 -6.42 10.99
C THR A 77 -2.13 -5.41 11.52
N MET A 78 -1.84 -4.32 10.78
CA MET A 78 -0.88 -3.30 11.19
C MET A 78 -1.55 -1.94 11.41
N THR A 79 -1.35 -1.36 12.59
CA THR A 79 -1.85 -0.02 12.93
C THR A 79 -0.70 0.95 13.20
N LEU A 80 -0.75 2.13 12.58
CA LEU A 80 0.21 3.20 12.85
C LEU A 80 -0.24 4.02 14.07
N ARG A 81 0.68 4.24 15.02
CA ARG A 81 0.42 4.93 16.29
C ARG A 81 1.49 5.97 16.55
N TRP A 82 1.09 7.14 17.03
CA TRP A 82 2.02 8.16 17.51
C TRP A 82 2.33 7.91 18.99
N ARG A 83 3.60 7.58 19.31
CA ARG A 83 4.06 7.27 20.68
C ARG A 83 5.52 7.68 20.85
N LEU A 84 5.89 8.11 22.06
CA LEU A 84 7.28 8.49 22.39
C LEU A 84 7.87 9.48 21.37
N ASN A 85 7.04 10.44 20.91
CA ASN A 85 7.41 11.44 19.91
C ASN A 85 7.85 10.87 18.55
N SER A 86 7.38 9.68 18.18
CA SER A 86 7.66 9.02 16.91
C SER A 86 6.48 8.17 16.41
N TRP A 87 6.50 7.84 15.12
CA TRP A 87 5.54 6.90 14.54
C TRP A 87 5.98 5.45 14.79
N GLN A 88 5.10 4.67 15.42
CA GLN A 88 5.32 3.25 15.75
C GLN A 88 4.19 2.39 15.18
N TYR A 89 4.44 1.09 15.02
CA TYR A 89 3.47 0.13 14.52
C TYR A 89 3.01 -0.82 15.63
N ASP A 90 1.70 -1.05 15.70
CA ASP A 90 1.11 -2.19 16.40
C ASP A 90 0.86 -3.28 15.34
N ILE A 91 1.44 -4.47 15.53
CA ILE A 91 1.34 -5.59 14.60
C ILE A 91 0.59 -6.73 15.29
N GLN A 92 -0.53 -7.15 14.70
CA GLN A 92 -1.30 -8.30 15.16
C GLN A 92 -0.79 -9.57 14.48
N LEU A 93 -0.34 -10.52 15.30
CA LEU A 93 0.05 -11.85 14.86
C LEU A 93 -0.98 -12.86 15.36
N THR A 94 -1.45 -13.71 14.45
CA THR A 94 -2.26 -14.87 14.81
C THR A 94 -1.32 -16.07 14.88
N SER A 95 -1.22 -16.67 16.05
CA SER A 95 -0.46 -17.90 16.28
C SER A 95 -1.41 -19.05 16.65
N GLN A 96 -0.95 -20.27 16.45
CA GLN A 96 -1.67 -21.46 16.90
C GLN A 96 -0.93 -22.06 18.09
N ASN A 97 -1.66 -22.26 19.19
CA ASN A 97 -1.15 -22.95 20.35
C ASN A 97 -0.98 -24.45 20.05
N PRO A 98 -0.17 -25.19 20.84
CA PRO A 98 -0.03 -26.65 20.70
C PRO A 98 -1.36 -27.41 20.83
N ASP A 99 -2.33 -26.84 21.53
CA ASP A 99 -3.69 -27.37 21.70
C ASP A 99 -4.62 -27.13 20.50
N GLY A 100 -4.12 -26.46 19.45
CA GLY A 100 -4.88 -26.13 18.23
C GLY A 100 -5.66 -24.82 18.30
N THR A 101 -5.73 -24.16 19.46
CA THR A 101 -6.45 -22.90 19.66
C THR A 101 -5.70 -21.74 19.02
N GLN A 102 -6.41 -20.84 18.35
CA GLN A 102 -5.82 -19.61 17.81
C GLN A 102 -5.65 -18.56 18.92
N CYS A 103 -4.46 -17.98 19.00
CA CYS A 103 -4.15 -16.85 19.86
C CYS A 103 -3.82 -15.63 19.00
N ILE A 104 -4.38 -14.47 19.34
CA ILE A 104 -4.03 -13.21 18.69
C ILE A 104 -3.19 -12.40 19.67
N GLN A 105 -1.95 -12.08 19.26
CA GLN A 105 -1.02 -11.28 20.03
C GLN A 105 -0.71 -9.99 19.29
N THR A 106 -0.67 -8.87 20.02
CA THR A 106 -0.31 -7.56 19.44
C THR A 106 1.07 -7.16 19.91
N TYR A 107 2.01 -7.01 18.98
CA TYR A 107 3.36 -6.54 19.22
C TYR A 107 3.45 -5.04 18.94
N LYS A 108 4.12 -4.31 19.81
CA LYS A 108 4.33 -2.86 19.68
C LYS A 108 5.77 -2.63 19.29
N THR A 109 6.00 -2.04 18.13
CA THR A 109 7.36 -1.80 17.65
C THR A 109 7.97 -0.56 18.30
N THR A 110 9.23 -0.60 18.71
CA THR A 110 9.99 0.55 19.19
C THR A 110 10.80 1.19 18.06
N ARG A 111 11.45 0.38 17.22
CA ARG A 111 12.27 0.82 16.08
C ARG A 111 12.36 -0.22 14.97
N VAL A 112 12.86 0.20 13.82
CA VAL A 112 13.20 -0.69 12.69
C VAL A 112 14.64 -1.16 12.85
N ILE A 113 14.85 -2.47 12.92
CA ILE A 113 16.17 -3.12 12.97
C ILE A 113 16.74 -3.27 11.55
N CYS A 114 15.91 -3.66 10.59
CA CYS A 114 16.30 -3.86 9.20
C CYS A 114 15.18 -3.43 8.26
N ASP A 115 15.53 -2.68 7.21
CA ASP A 115 14.62 -2.36 6.11
C ASP A 115 15.26 -2.75 4.76
N SER A 116 14.73 -3.79 4.14
CA SER A 116 15.13 -4.25 2.80
C SER A 116 14.13 -3.89 1.71
N ALA A 117 13.19 -2.97 1.97
CA ALA A 117 12.06 -2.66 1.10
C ALA A 117 12.34 -1.51 0.10
N ASN A 118 13.56 -1.47 -0.45
CA ASN A 118 14.06 -0.38 -1.30
C ASN A 118 13.72 -0.52 -2.80
N ASN A 119 13.21 -1.67 -3.22
CA ASN A 119 12.85 -1.94 -4.60
C ASN A 119 11.34 -1.86 -4.80
N ILE A 120 10.91 -1.35 -5.96
CA ILE A 120 9.49 -1.34 -6.36
C ILE A 120 8.90 -2.76 -6.42
N ARG A 121 9.72 -3.74 -6.82
CA ARG A 121 9.39 -5.16 -6.89
C ARG A 121 10.42 -5.98 -6.13
N GLY A 122 10.00 -7.12 -5.59
CA GLY A 122 10.85 -8.06 -4.88
C GLY A 122 10.62 -8.05 -3.38
N ARG A 123 11.64 -8.48 -2.62
CA ARG A 123 11.54 -8.61 -1.16
C ARG A 123 11.33 -7.22 -0.55
N ALA A 124 10.42 -7.16 0.42
CA ALA A 124 10.11 -5.96 1.20
C ALA A 124 10.12 -6.26 2.70
N THR A 125 11.00 -7.18 3.11
CA THR A 125 11.14 -7.63 4.49
C THR A 125 11.62 -6.47 5.36
N ARG A 126 10.93 -6.28 6.48
CA ARG A 126 11.32 -5.36 7.54
C ARG A 126 11.33 -6.12 8.86
N VAL A 127 12.32 -5.82 9.69
CA VAL A 127 12.47 -6.41 11.03
C VAL A 127 12.35 -5.28 12.03
N TYR A 128 11.53 -5.49 13.06
CA TYR A 128 11.24 -4.52 14.10
C TYR A 128 11.72 -5.04 15.45
N GLU A 129 12.07 -4.11 16.34
CA GLU A 129 12.24 -4.34 17.78
C GLU A 129 10.91 -4.08 18.50
#